data_AF-A0A350LXD4-F1
#
_entry.id   AF-A0A350LXD4-F1
#
_cell.length_a   1.000
_cell.length_b   1.000
_cell.length_c   1.000
_cell.angle_alpha   90.00
_cell.angle_beta   90.00
_cell.angle_gamma   90.00
#
_symmetry.space_group_name_H-M   'P 1'
#
loop_
_entity.id
_entity.type
_entity.pdbx_description
1 polymer ?
#
loop_
_entity_poly.entity_id
_entity_poly.type
_entity_poly.pdbx_seq_one_letter_code
_entity_poly.pdbx_strand_id
1 'polypeptide(L)'
;MSDTDSFIDEVTEEVRRDRLFRLMRRYGWIGVLAILLLVGGAAWNEWRKAQAEAEAQAFGDALLTALAQEDAAERADALQAIPAPGPGGAAVAGLLAADAQARGDAPGAATRLLALADRPDVPAIYRRIATLKAVALPDTGLSAEARRARLVPL
;
A
#
# COMPACT_ATOMS: atom_id res chain seq x y z
N MET A 1 -69.30 -2.69 -30.70
CA MET A 1 -68.62 -3.78 -29.98
C MET A 1 -67.32 -3.24 -29.42
N SER A 2 -67.39 -2.30 -28.47
CA SER A 2 -66.22 -1.54 -27.99
C SER A 2 -66.28 -1.19 -26.50
N ASP A 3 -67.48 -1.01 -25.94
CA ASP A 3 -67.62 -0.56 -24.53
C ASP A 3 -67.37 -1.67 -23.50
N THR A 4 -67.68 -2.93 -23.83
CA THR A 4 -67.45 -4.08 -22.93
C THR A 4 -65.97 -4.44 -22.84
N ASP A 5 -65.25 -4.42 -23.95
CA ASP A 5 -63.81 -4.69 -23.97
C ASP A 5 -63.02 -3.57 -23.27
N SER A 6 -63.43 -2.30 -23.47
CA SER A 6 -62.81 -1.14 -22.78
C SER A 6 -62.95 -1.20 -21.26
N PHE A 7 -64.10 -1.65 -20.73
CA PHE A 7 -64.32 -1.74 -19.29
C PHE A 7 -63.54 -2.90 -18.66
N ILE A 8 -63.43 -4.04 -19.35
CA ILE A 8 -62.66 -5.20 -18.87
C ILE A 8 -61.16 -4.88 -18.84
N ASP A 9 -60.64 -4.17 -19.84
CA ASP A 9 -59.26 -3.73 -19.85
C ASP A 9 -58.98 -2.70 -18.76
N GLU A 10 -59.87 -1.72 -18.54
CA GLU A 10 -59.71 -0.70 -17.49
C GLU A 10 -59.67 -1.31 -16.08
N VAL A 11 -60.59 -2.23 -15.76
CA VAL A 11 -60.66 -2.89 -14.44
C VAL A 11 -59.48 -3.84 -14.21
N THR A 12 -59.06 -4.56 -15.26
CA THR A 12 -57.87 -5.43 -15.17
C THR A 12 -56.61 -4.59 -14.94
N GLU A 13 -56.52 -3.42 -15.58
CA GLU A 13 -55.38 -2.52 -15.44
C GLU A 13 -55.31 -1.87 -14.06
N GLU A 14 -56.45 -1.49 -13.45
CA GLU A 14 -56.48 -1.01 -12.06
C GLU A 14 -56.04 -2.09 -11.05
N VAL A 15 -56.54 -3.32 -11.16
CA VAL A 15 -56.15 -4.42 -10.26
C VAL A 15 -54.67 -4.78 -10.40
N ARG A 16 -54.14 -4.73 -11.63
CA ARG A 16 -52.71 -4.96 -11.91
C ARG A 16 -51.84 -3.85 -11.33
N ARG A 17 -52.24 -2.59 -11.49
CA ARG A 17 -51.57 -1.42 -10.92
C ARG A 17 -51.56 -1.49 -9.39
N ASP A 18 -52.68 -1.83 -8.77
CA ASP A 18 -52.80 -1.91 -7.32
C ASP A 18 -51.96 -3.05 -6.72
N ARG A 19 -51.85 -4.19 -7.42
CA ARG A 19 -50.95 -5.29 -7.07
C ARG A 19 -49.48 -4.89 -7.18
N LEU A 20 -49.11 -4.13 -8.22
CA LEU A 20 -47.75 -3.60 -8.38
C LEU A 20 -47.40 -2.63 -7.25
N PHE A 21 -48.30 -1.70 -6.91
CA PHE A 21 -48.12 -0.76 -5.79
C PHE A 21 -47.96 -1.48 -4.45
N ARG A 22 -48.75 -2.53 -4.20
CA ARG A 22 -48.62 -3.35 -2.98
C ARG A 22 -47.26 -4.06 -2.89
N LEU A 23 -46.75 -4.56 -4.02
CA LEU A 23 -45.45 -5.22 -4.09
C LEU A 23 -44.30 -4.22 -3.87
N MET A 24 -44.37 -3.07 -4.53
CA MET A 24 -43.45 -1.94 -4.35
C MET A 24 -43.42 -1.45 -2.89
N ARG A 25 -44.59 -1.31 -2.25
CA ARG A 25 -44.67 -0.86 -0.86
C ARG A 25 -44.13 -1.90 0.13
N ARG A 26 -44.24 -3.21 -0.19
CA ARG A 26 -43.74 -4.31 0.65
C ARG A 26 -42.23 -4.58 0.48
N TYR A 27 -41.69 -4.43 -0.72
CA TYR A 27 -40.31 -4.81 -1.05
C TYR A 27 -39.42 -3.64 -1.50
N GLY A 28 -39.97 -2.45 -1.75
CA GLY A 28 -39.20 -1.29 -2.22
C GLY A 28 -38.10 -0.85 -1.25
N TRP A 29 -38.32 -1.04 0.06
CA TRP A 29 -37.30 -0.79 1.08
C TRP A 29 -36.07 -1.69 0.91
N ILE A 30 -36.20 -2.91 0.35
CA ILE A 30 -35.08 -3.80 0.07
C ILE A 30 -34.21 -3.20 -1.04
N GLY A 31 -34.85 -2.63 -2.07
CA GLY A 31 -34.13 -1.91 -3.13
C GLY A 31 -33.35 -0.71 -2.58
N VAL A 32 -33.98 0.09 -1.70
CA VAL A 32 -33.31 1.21 -1.03
C VAL A 32 -32.14 0.72 -0.17
N LEU A 33 -32.34 -0.33 0.63
CA LEU A 33 -31.30 -0.90 1.46
C LEU A 33 -30.13 -1.44 0.63
N ALA A 34 -30.42 -2.11 -0.49
CA ALA A 34 -29.40 -2.60 -1.41
C ALA A 34 -28.58 -1.45 -1.99
N ILE A 35 -29.22 -0.35 -2.40
CA ILE A 35 -28.53 0.85 -2.88
C ILE A 35 -27.64 1.45 -1.78
N LEU A 36 -28.16 1.58 -0.55
CA LEU A 36 -27.39 2.10 0.58
C LEU A 36 -26.17 1.25 0.90
N LEU A 37 -26.30 -0.08 0.85
CA LEU A 37 -25.19 -1.00 1.05
C LEU A 37 -24.14 -0.88 -0.06
N LEU A 38 -24.57 -0.77 -1.32
CA LEU A 38 -23.66 -0.61 -2.45
C LEU A 38 -22.91 0.73 -2.39
N VAL A 39 -23.63 1.83 -2.16
CA VAL A 39 -23.03 3.17 -2.07
C VAL A 39 -22.14 3.29 -0.84
N GLY A 40 -22.58 2.79 0.32
CA GLY A 40 -21.79 2.78 1.54
C GLY A 40 -20.52 1.93 1.41
N GLY A 41 -20.64 0.74 0.83
CA GLY A 41 -19.50 -0.14 0.55
C GLY A 41 -18.51 0.48 -0.44
N ALA A 42 -19.00 1.09 -1.51
CA ALA A 42 -18.17 1.78 -2.49
C ALA A 42 -17.45 2.99 -1.88
N ALA A 43 -18.16 3.83 -1.12
CA ALA A 43 -17.58 4.99 -0.44
C ALA A 43 -16.46 4.59 0.53
N TRP A 44 -16.69 3.54 1.33
CA TRP A 44 -15.66 3.03 2.24
C TRP A 44 -14.44 2.48 1.50
N ASN A 45 -14.66 1.73 0.42
CA ASN A 45 -13.58 1.17 -0.39
C ASN A 45 -12.73 2.28 -1.05
N GLU A 46 -13.37 3.29 -1.64
CA GLU A 46 -12.67 4.42 -2.26
C GLU A 46 -11.91 5.26 -1.22
N TRP A 47 -12.51 5.51 -0.06
CA TRP A 47 -11.81 6.19 1.03
C TRP A 47 -10.57 5.42 1.49
N ARG A 48 -10.66 4.09 1.63
CA ARG A 48 -9.50 3.25 2.01
C ARG A 48 -8.38 3.29 0.98
N LYS A 49 -8.71 3.27 -0.31
CA LYS A 49 -7.71 3.38 -1.39
C LYS A 49 -7.04 4.74 -1.37
N ALA A 50 -7.83 5.81 -1.27
CA ALA A 50 -7.31 7.18 -1.21
C ALA A 50 -6.38 7.37 0.00
N GLN A 51 -6.72 6.79 1.15
CA GLN A 51 -5.86 6.84 2.33
C GLN A 51 -4.53 6.11 2.12
N ALA A 52 -4.54 4.92 1.52
CA ALA A 52 -3.32 4.15 1.23
C ALA A 52 -2.43 4.87 0.20
N GLU A 53 -3.04 5.49 -0.81
CA GLU A 53 -2.32 6.29 -1.80
C GLU A 53 -1.69 7.54 -1.18
N ALA A 54 -2.43 8.26 -0.34
CA ALA A 54 -1.93 9.44 0.35
C ALA A 54 -0.76 9.11 1.30
N GLU A 55 -0.83 7.98 2.02
CA GLU A 55 0.27 7.52 2.88
C GLU A 55 1.52 7.16 2.05
N ALA A 56 1.34 6.50 0.91
CA ALA A 56 2.44 6.16 0.00
C ALA A 56 3.08 7.43 -0.61
N GLN A 57 2.28 8.41 -1.00
CA GLN A 57 2.75 9.71 -1.51
C GLN A 57 3.55 10.46 -0.44
N ALA A 58 2.99 10.60 0.77
CA ALA A 58 3.68 11.28 1.88
C ALA A 58 5.03 10.62 2.22
N PHE A 59 5.08 9.28 2.22
CA PHE A 59 6.33 8.55 2.43
C PHE A 59 7.34 8.80 1.30
N GLY A 60 6.90 8.77 0.04
CA GLY A 60 7.72 9.07 -1.12
C GLY A 60 8.28 10.50 -1.11
N ASP A 61 7.44 11.48 -0.81
CA ASP A 61 7.83 12.89 -0.72
C ASP A 61 8.85 13.14 0.39
N ALA A 62 8.70 12.46 1.53
CA ALA A 62 9.67 12.49 2.62
C ALA A 62 11.02 11.90 2.19
N LEU A 63 11.03 10.78 1.45
CA LEU A 63 12.25 10.19 0.90
C LEU A 63 12.94 11.14 -0.08
N LEU A 64 12.19 11.74 -1.00
CA LEU A 64 12.73 12.68 -1.99
C LEU A 64 13.32 13.93 -1.32
N THR A 65 12.64 14.45 -0.30
CA THR A 65 13.11 15.60 0.49
C THR A 65 14.40 15.26 1.24
N ALA A 66 14.48 14.08 1.86
CA ALA A 66 15.70 13.64 2.53
C ALA A 66 16.84 13.42 1.52
N LEU A 67 16.55 12.86 0.34
CA LEU A 67 17.55 12.66 -0.72
C LEU A 67 18.09 13.97 -1.30
N ALA A 68 17.33 15.05 -1.22
CA ALA A 68 17.74 16.38 -1.68
C ALA A 68 18.76 17.06 -0.74
N GLN A 69 19.02 16.51 0.45
CA GLN A 69 20.08 17.00 1.34
C GLN A 69 21.44 16.86 0.67
N GLU A 70 22.27 17.91 0.71
CA GLU A 70 23.59 17.91 0.08
C GLU A 70 24.58 17.06 0.89
N ASP A 71 24.61 17.27 2.21
CA ASP A 71 25.48 16.54 3.11
C ASP A 71 25.08 15.07 3.22
N ALA A 72 26.08 14.18 3.19
CA ALA A 72 25.85 12.74 3.18
C ALA A 72 25.42 12.18 4.53
N ALA A 73 25.89 12.77 5.63
CA ALA A 73 25.49 12.37 6.98
C ALA A 73 24.08 12.89 7.29
N GLU A 74 23.80 14.16 7.00
CA GLU A 74 22.45 14.73 7.16
C GLU A 74 21.41 13.98 6.33
N ARG A 75 21.75 13.61 5.08
CA ARG A 75 20.89 12.77 4.24
C ARG A 75 20.63 11.39 4.85
N ALA A 76 21.66 10.74 5.39
CA ALA A 76 21.52 9.42 6.01
C ALA A 76 20.62 9.47 7.26
N ASP A 77 20.80 10.50 8.09
CA ASP A 77 20.02 10.69 9.32
C ASP A 77 18.57 11.07 9.00
N ALA A 78 18.36 11.99 8.04
CA ALA A 78 17.02 12.34 7.56
C ALA A 78 16.27 11.12 7.03
N LEU A 79 16.93 10.26 6.24
CA LEU A 79 16.32 9.03 5.72
C LEU A 79 15.95 8.04 6.82
N GLN A 80 16.71 7.98 7.91
CA GLN A 80 16.42 7.08 9.04
C GLN A 80 15.29 7.60 9.94
N ALA A 81 15.12 8.91 10.00
CA ALA A 81 14.06 9.53 10.78
C ALA A 81 12.67 9.40 10.13
N ILE A 82 12.59 8.98 8.85
CA ILE A 82 11.30 8.89 8.14
C ILE A 82 10.46 7.74 8.73
N PRO A 83 9.24 8.03 9.22
CA PRO A 83 8.31 6.99 9.65
C PRO A 83 7.83 6.21 8.43
N ALA A 84 8.15 4.92 8.39
CA ALA A 84 7.74 4.06 7.29
C ALA A 84 6.37 3.40 7.56
N PRO A 85 5.51 3.27 6.54
CA PRO A 85 4.18 2.65 6.67
C PRO A 85 4.23 1.13 6.90
N GLY A 86 5.41 0.51 6.84
CA GLY A 86 5.61 -0.90 7.14
C GLY A 86 7.05 -1.37 6.92
N PRO A 87 7.35 -2.66 7.14
CA PRO A 87 8.71 -3.22 7.05
C PRO A 87 9.37 -3.05 5.68
N GLY A 88 8.58 -3.10 4.60
CA GLY A 88 9.07 -2.86 3.24
C GLY A 88 9.52 -1.41 3.03
N GLY A 89 8.71 -0.44 3.45
CA GLY A 89 9.09 0.98 3.41
C GLY A 89 10.31 1.28 4.28
N ALA A 90 10.36 0.70 5.49
CA ALA A 90 11.50 0.84 6.39
C ALA A 90 12.78 0.28 5.77
N ALA A 91 12.68 -0.83 5.03
CA ALA A 91 13.80 -1.40 4.31
C ALA A 91 14.29 -0.50 3.17
N VAL A 92 13.38 0.10 2.39
CA VAL A 92 13.75 1.07 1.34
C VAL A 92 14.49 2.28 1.94
N ALA A 93 13.93 2.88 3.00
CA ALA A 93 14.56 3.99 3.70
C ALA A 93 15.95 3.60 4.25
N GLY A 94 16.06 2.43 4.88
CA GLY A 94 17.32 1.90 5.40
C GLY A 94 18.37 1.64 4.32
N LEU A 95 17.98 1.11 3.16
CA LEU A 95 18.87 0.87 2.03
C LEU A 95 19.43 2.18 1.44
N LEU A 96 18.61 3.23 1.39
CA LEU A 96 19.01 4.56 0.93
C LEU A 96 19.91 5.25 1.96
N ALA A 97 19.56 5.16 3.25
CA ALA A 97 20.37 5.75 4.32
C ALA A 97 21.77 5.13 4.38
N ALA A 98 21.87 3.80 4.25
CA ALA A 98 23.16 3.12 4.19
C ALA A 98 23.98 3.52 2.95
N ASP A 99 23.32 3.80 1.81
CA ASP A 99 23.99 4.31 0.61
C ASP A 99 24.61 5.69 0.82
N ALA A 100 23.85 6.59 1.47
CA ALA A 100 24.33 7.91 1.83
C ALA A 100 25.52 7.84 2.79
N GLN A 101 25.45 7.00 3.81
CA GLN A 101 26.52 6.81 4.80
C GLN A 101 27.78 6.18 4.18
N ALA A 102 27.64 5.29 3.20
CA ALA A 102 28.76 4.55 2.63
C ALA A 102 29.89 5.42 2.06
N ARG A 103 29.60 6.69 1.71
CA ARG A 103 30.60 7.65 1.22
C ARG A 103 31.56 8.15 2.30
N GLY A 104 31.14 8.15 3.57
CA GLY A 104 31.95 8.61 4.70
C GLY A 104 32.31 7.49 5.69
N ASP A 105 31.51 6.44 5.75
CA ASP A 105 31.66 5.33 6.68
C ASP A 105 31.14 4.01 6.05
N ALA A 106 31.99 3.42 5.20
CA ALA A 106 31.70 2.14 4.57
C ALA A 106 31.52 0.97 5.57
N PRO A 107 32.33 0.84 6.65
CA PRO A 107 32.11 -0.19 7.67
C PRO A 107 30.76 -0.07 8.39
N GLY A 108 30.37 1.15 8.78
CA GLY A 108 29.08 1.38 9.43
C GLY A 108 27.90 1.16 8.47
N ALA A 109 28.03 1.59 7.20
CA ALA A 109 27.02 1.31 6.17
C ALA A 109 26.83 -0.21 5.96
N ALA A 110 27.93 -0.99 5.87
CA ALA A 110 27.86 -2.43 5.76
C ALA A 110 27.20 -3.09 6.97
N THR A 111 27.50 -2.61 8.18
CA THR A 111 26.87 -3.09 9.41
C THR A 111 25.36 -2.85 9.40
N ARG A 112 24.93 -1.65 9.00
CA ARG A 112 23.49 -1.32 8.88
C ARG A 112 22.79 -2.19 7.83
N LEU A 113 23.43 -2.41 6.67
CA LEU A 113 22.90 -3.28 5.61
C LEU A 113 22.77 -4.74 6.06
N LEU A 114 23.75 -5.28 6.78
CA LEU A 114 23.67 -6.64 7.32
C LEU A 114 22.59 -6.75 8.41
N ALA A 115 22.46 -5.75 9.27
CA ALA A 115 21.37 -5.71 10.24
C ALA A 115 19.99 -5.71 9.55
N LEU A 116 19.84 -4.97 8.45
CA LEU A 116 18.62 -5.01 7.63
C LEU A 116 18.39 -6.38 6.97
N ALA A 117 19.46 -7.04 6.50
CA ALA A 117 19.39 -8.37 5.93
C ALA A 117 18.93 -9.45 6.93
N ASP A 118 19.26 -9.26 8.20
CA ASP A 118 18.98 -10.22 9.27
C ASP A 118 17.58 -10.02 9.91
N ARG A 119 16.82 -9.00 9.47
CA ARG A 119 15.47 -8.71 9.98
C ARG A 119 14.39 -9.63 9.39
N PRO A 120 13.71 -10.48 10.19
CA PRO A 120 12.76 -11.46 9.67
C PRO A 120 11.46 -10.84 9.14
N ASP A 121 11.08 -9.66 9.63
CA ASP A 121 9.88 -8.90 9.26
C ASP A 121 10.00 -8.21 7.89
N VAL A 122 11.22 -8.05 7.38
CA VAL A 122 11.49 -7.40 6.10
C VAL A 122 11.31 -8.41 4.95
N PRO A 123 10.62 -8.05 3.85
CA PRO A 123 10.48 -8.94 2.70
C PRO A 123 11.84 -9.45 2.17
N ALA A 124 11.89 -10.73 1.80
CA ALA A 124 13.13 -11.41 1.44
C ALA A 124 13.93 -10.70 0.33
N ILE A 125 13.24 -10.08 -0.64
CA ILE A 125 13.88 -9.31 -1.71
C ILE A 125 14.77 -8.18 -1.18
N TYR A 126 14.29 -7.41 -0.20
CA TYR A 126 15.07 -6.31 0.37
C TYR A 126 16.22 -6.81 1.22
N ARG A 127 16.04 -7.92 1.95
CA ARG A 127 17.11 -8.54 2.74
C ARG A 127 18.25 -9.02 1.84
N ARG A 128 17.92 -9.66 0.71
CA ARG A 128 18.89 -10.12 -0.28
C ARG A 128 19.64 -8.94 -0.93
N ILE A 129 18.93 -7.87 -1.27
CA ILE A 129 19.55 -6.63 -1.76
C ILE A 129 20.49 -6.04 -0.70
N ALA A 130 20.08 -6.01 0.56
CA ALA A 130 20.90 -5.50 1.65
C ALA A 130 22.20 -6.30 1.82
N THR A 131 22.10 -7.64 1.80
CA THR A 131 23.28 -8.53 1.80
C THR A 131 24.19 -8.26 0.61
N LEU A 132 23.63 -8.15 -0.59
CA LEU A 132 24.41 -7.89 -1.81
C LEU A 132 25.13 -6.54 -1.72
N LYS A 133 24.44 -5.47 -1.32
CA LYS A 133 25.04 -4.14 -1.13
C LYS A 133 26.15 -4.18 -0.08
N ALA A 134 25.94 -4.84 1.06
CA ALA A 134 26.95 -4.94 2.12
C ALA A 134 28.23 -5.63 1.64
N VAL A 135 28.06 -6.72 0.87
CA VAL A 135 29.15 -7.54 0.33
C VAL A 135 29.79 -6.91 -0.91
N ALA A 136 29.10 -6.04 -1.64
CA ALA A 136 29.66 -5.32 -2.78
C ALA A 136 30.43 -4.05 -2.38
N LEU A 137 30.14 -3.50 -1.20
CA LEU A 137 30.73 -2.24 -0.75
C LEU A 137 32.25 -2.41 -0.47
N PRO A 138 33.11 -1.52 -1.01
CA PRO A 138 34.55 -1.51 -0.73
C PRO A 138 34.84 -0.98 0.68
N ASP A 139 36.04 -1.24 1.18
CA ASP A 139 36.56 -0.66 2.44
C ASP A 139 35.72 -0.89 3.70
N THR A 140 34.89 -1.94 3.71
CA THR A 140 34.00 -2.27 4.84
C THR A 140 34.67 -3.07 5.96
N GLY A 141 35.90 -3.54 5.74
CA GLY A 141 36.57 -4.46 6.66
C GLY A 141 36.04 -5.90 6.64
N LEU A 142 35.00 -6.21 5.85
CA LEU A 142 34.51 -7.59 5.70
C LEU A 142 35.54 -8.46 4.99
N SER A 143 35.93 -9.57 5.63
CA SER A 143 36.83 -10.56 5.05
C SER A 143 36.20 -11.25 3.83
N ALA A 144 37.03 -11.76 2.91
CA ALA A 144 36.56 -12.49 1.75
C ALA A 144 35.72 -13.73 2.13
N GLU A 145 36.07 -14.38 3.24
CA GLU A 145 35.31 -15.52 3.79
C GLU A 145 33.95 -15.08 4.33
N ALA A 146 33.87 -14.00 5.11
CA ALA A 146 32.61 -13.46 5.60
C ALA A 146 31.69 -13.04 4.45
N ARG A 147 32.25 -12.42 3.41
CA ARG A 147 31.53 -12.07 2.18
C ARG A 147 30.93 -13.31 1.50
N ARG A 148 31.73 -14.37 1.32
CA ARG A 148 31.25 -15.64 0.73
C ARG A 148 30.15 -16.28 1.58
N ALA A 149 30.34 -16.38 2.89
CA ALA A 149 29.37 -16.98 3.80
C ALA A 149 28.00 -16.28 3.73
N ARG A 150 27.99 -14.96 3.57
CA ARG A 150 26.77 -14.15 3.41
C ARG A 150 26.07 -14.36 2.05
N LEU A 151 26.80 -14.72 0.99
CA LEU A 151 26.24 -14.92 -0.36
C LEU A 151 25.68 -16.33 -0.61
N VAL A 152 26.21 -17.36 0.07
CA VAL A 152 25.74 -18.76 -0.05
C VAL A 152 24.21 -18.93 0.14
N PRO A 153 23.54 -18.27 1.10
CA PRO A 153 22.11 -18.47 1.35
C PRO A 153 21.16 -17.64 0.47
N LEU A 154 21.66 -16.85 -0.49
CA LEU A 154 20.84 -15.98 -1.36
C LEU A 154 20.14 -16.76 -2.48
#